data_AF-A0A1J5S1G3-F1
#
_entry.id   AF-A0A1J5S1G3-F1
#
_cell.length_a   1.000
_cell.length_b   1.000
_cell.length_c   1.000
_cell.angle_alpha   90.00
_cell.angle_beta   90.00
_cell.angle_gamma   90.00
#
_symmetry.space_group_name_H-M   'P 1'
#
loop_
_entity.id
_entity.type
_entity.pdbx_description
1 polymer ?
#
loop_
_entity_poly.entity_id
_entity_poly.type
_entity_poly.pdbx_seq_one_letter_code
_entity_poly.pdbx_strand_id
1 'polypeptide(L)'
;MAKRDRQERYKTSGAAADLVKVETLVPPQGRAQILALAAKLRDEHRRAKTPLIDVASIVAQVRAACRTQPRRYTQPSDIDTLVITSVNVPFPHPISAESLADAIRRDTVPAVWAGHLGRFLGEVPLVSILRFCDRHGIKAPALARFVRGHSAELALRRPELEEHLNVLVPAA
;
A
#
# COMPACT_ATOMS: atom_id res chain seq x y z
N MET A 1 16.73 -30.05 -21.26
CA MET A 1 15.85 -29.53 -22.34
C MET A 1 16.59 -29.67 -23.65
N ALA A 2 15.97 -30.35 -24.62
CA ALA A 2 16.62 -30.58 -25.90
C ALA A 2 16.79 -29.24 -26.63
N LYS A 3 17.83 -29.11 -27.45
CA LYS A 3 18.12 -27.90 -28.25
C LYS A 3 16.91 -27.45 -29.09
N ARG A 4 16.06 -28.41 -29.51
CA ARG A 4 14.80 -28.18 -30.24
C ARG A 4 13.74 -27.50 -29.38
N ASP A 5 13.47 -27.99 -28.17
CA ASP A 5 12.45 -27.41 -27.28
C ASP A 5 12.74 -25.94 -26.93
N ARG A 6 14.04 -25.60 -26.84
CA ARG A 6 14.48 -24.22 -26.60
C ARG A 6 14.27 -23.34 -27.83
N GLN A 7 14.45 -23.87 -29.03
CA GLN A 7 14.21 -23.16 -30.28
C GLN A 7 12.71 -22.93 -30.51
N GLU A 8 11.86 -23.91 -30.20
CA GLU A 8 10.40 -23.74 -30.29
C GLU A 8 9.92 -22.64 -29.35
N ARG A 9 10.30 -22.69 -28.07
CA ARG A 9 9.92 -21.64 -27.12
C ARG A 9 10.39 -20.23 -27.52
N TYR A 10 11.59 -20.12 -28.10
CA TYR A 10 12.08 -18.82 -28.56
C TYR A 10 11.24 -18.23 -29.70
N LYS A 11 10.68 -19.09 -30.56
CA LYS A 11 9.81 -18.72 -31.69
C LYS A 11 8.35 -18.49 -31.32
N THR A 12 7.84 -19.21 -30.32
CA THR A 12 6.40 -19.15 -29.97
C THR A 12 6.10 -18.15 -28.86
N SER A 13 6.99 -18.01 -27.88
CA SER A 13 6.75 -17.17 -26.70
C SER A 13 7.96 -16.30 -26.32
N GLY A 14 9.04 -16.34 -27.12
CA GLY A 14 10.27 -15.60 -26.86
C GLY A 14 10.38 -14.35 -27.70
N ALA A 15 11.57 -13.74 -27.72
CA ALA A 15 11.83 -12.50 -28.45
C ALA A 15 11.65 -12.60 -29.98
N ALA A 16 11.43 -13.80 -30.53
CA ALA A 16 11.11 -14.01 -31.93
C ALA A 16 9.63 -14.30 -32.21
N ALA A 17 8.75 -14.27 -31.19
CA ALA A 17 7.33 -14.54 -31.33
C ALA A 17 6.60 -13.48 -32.16
N ASP A 18 6.98 -12.21 -31.99
CA ASP A 18 6.37 -11.08 -32.72
C ASP A 18 7.14 -10.73 -34.02
N LEU A 19 8.14 -11.54 -34.40
CA LEU A 19 8.92 -11.30 -35.60
C LEU A 19 8.23 -11.93 -36.82
N VAL A 20 7.78 -11.08 -37.75
CA VAL A 20 7.30 -11.52 -39.06
C VAL A 20 8.47 -12.15 -39.83
N LYS A 21 8.30 -13.40 -40.29
CA LYS A 21 9.26 -14.07 -41.15
C LYS A 21 9.27 -13.38 -42.52
N VAL A 22 10.18 -12.42 -42.69
CA VAL A 22 10.42 -11.80 -44.00
C VAL A 22 11.37 -12.69 -44.80
N GLU A 23 10.85 -13.40 -45.80
CA GLU A 23 11.68 -14.07 -46.79
C GLU A 23 12.14 -13.04 -47.82
N THR A 24 13.26 -12.37 -47.54
CA THR A 24 13.92 -11.55 -48.56
C THR A 24 14.68 -12.47 -49.51
N LEU A 25 14.45 -12.30 -50.83
CA LEU A 25 15.29 -12.84 -51.89
C LEU A 25 16.70 -12.23 -51.77
N VAL A 26 17.51 -12.81 -50.89
CA VAL A 26 18.93 -12.45 -50.76
C VAL A 26 19.69 -13.32 -51.75
N PRO A 27 20.37 -12.74 -52.76
CA PRO A 27 21.23 -13.49 -53.65
C PRO A 27 22.26 -14.27 -52.82
N PRO A 28 22.53 -15.55 -53.16
CA PRO A 28 23.42 -16.39 -52.36
C PRO A 28 24.81 -15.78 -52.19
N GLN A 29 25.27 -14.97 -53.15
CA GLN A 29 26.56 -14.28 -53.08
C GLN A 29 26.63 -13.22 -51.95
N GLY A 30 25.51 -12.62 -51.55
CA GLY A 30 25.46 -11.54 -50.54
C GLY A 30 25.09 -12.00 -49.13
N ARG A 31 24.61 -13.23 -48.97
CA ARG A 31 24.09 -13.75 -47.69
C ARG A 31 25.12 -13.70 -46.56
N ALA A 32 26.37 -14.08 -46.85
CA ALA A 32 27.43 -14.10 -45.85
C ALA A 32 27.72 -12.70 -45.29
N GLN A 33 27.71 -11.68 -46.16
CA GLN A 33 27.99 -10.29 -45.79
C GLN A 33 26.88 -9.71 -44.90
N ILE A 34 25.62 -10.01 -45.23
CA ILE A 34 24.47 -9.58 -44.43
C ILE A 34 24.50 -10.22 -43.04
N LEU A 35 24.79 -11.53 -42.97
CA LEU A 35 24.90 -12.22 -41.68
C LEU A 35 26.06 -11.69 -40.84
N ALA A 36 27.20 -11.38 -41.46
CA ALA A 36 28.36 -10.78 -40.80
C ALA A 36 28.03 -9.38 -40.25
N LEU A 37 27.36 -8.54 -41.04
CA LEU A 37 26.92 -7.21 -40.60
C LEU A 37 25.93 -7.31 -39.43
N ALA A 38 24.93 -8.20 -39.54
CA ALA A 38 23.96 -8.41 -38.47
C ALA A 38 24.60 -8.94 -37.18
N ALA A 39 25.63 -9.79 -37.29
CA ALA A 39 26.39 -10.26 -36.13
C ALA A 39 27.13 -9.08 -35.45
N LYS A 40 27.81 -8.24 -36.25
CA LYS A 40 28.51 -7.05 -35.76
C LYS A 40 27.56 -6.09 -35.02
N LEU A 41 26.40 -5.79 -35.60
CA LEU A 41 25.40 -4.91 -34.97
C LEU A 41 24.88 -5.48 -33.63
N ARG A 42 24.69 -6.80 -33.53
CA ARG A 42 24.30 -7.44 -32.25
C ARG A 42 25.43 -7.36 -31.22
N ASP A 43 26.68 -7.49 -31.64
CA ASP A 43 27.84 -7.36 -30.74
C ASP A 43 27.98 -5.93 -30.22
N GLU A 44 27.85 -4.93 -31.10
CA GLU A 44 27.86 -3.53 -30.73
C GLU A 44 26.71 -3.19 -29.77
N HIS A 45 25.49 -3.68 -30.04
CA HIS A 45 24.36 -3.49 -29.13
C HIS A 45 24.57 -4.16 -27.77
N ARG A 46 25.16 -5.38 -27.74
CA ARG A 46 25.52 -6.06 -26.48
C ARG A 46 26.59 -5.31 -25.70
N ARG A 47 27.55 -4.68 -26.39
CA ARG A 47 28.61 -3.85 -25.78
C ARG A 47 28.08 -2.49 -25.30
N ALA A 48 27.11 -1.90 -26.01
CA ALA A 48 26.49 -0.63 -25.66
C ALA A 48 25.48 -0.73 -24.51
N LYS A 49 24.98 -1.94 -24.22
CA LYS A 49 24.17 -2.19 -23.03
C LYS A 49 25.08 -2.04 -21.80
N THR A 50 25.02 -0.88 -21.15
CA THR A 50 25.69 -0.54 -19.89
C THR A 50 25.74 -1.76 -18.95
N PRO A 51 26.88 -2.07 -18.31
CA PRO A 51 26.98 -3.23 -17.44
C PRO A 51 25.85 -3.19 -16.42
N LEU A 52 25.30 -4.38 -16.15
CA LEU A 52 24.28 -4.62 -15.13
C LEU A 52 24.70 -3.85 -13.88
N ILE A 53 23.90 -2.85 -13.52
CA ILE A 53 24.09 -2.09 -12.28
C ILE A 53 24.30 -3.13 -11.19
N ASP A 54 25.42 -3.03 -10.47
CA ASP A 54 25.67 -3.93 -9.35
C ASP A 54 24.65 -3.61 -8.25
N VAL A 55 23.55 -4.34 -8.30
CA VAL A 55 22.43 -4.20 -7.37
C VAL A 55 22.92 -4.39 -5.95
N ALA A 56 23.94 -5.23 -5.72
CA ALA A 56 24.50 -5.43 -4.39
C ALA A 56 25.21 -4.16 -3.89
N SER A 57 25.98 -3.50 -4.75
CA SER A 57 26.62 -2.20 -4.43
C SER A 57 25.60 -1.09 -4.19
N ILE A 58 24.56 -0.97 -5.03
CA ILE A 58 23.49 0.02 -4.80
C ILE A 58 22.75 -0.27 -3.49
N VAL A 59 22.39 -1.53 -3.23
CA VAL A 59 21.71 -1.90 -1.98
C VAL A 59 22.61 -1.63 -0.76
N ALA A 60 23.93 -1.85 -0.88
CA ALA A 60 24.87 -1.52 0.18
C ALA A 60 24.96 0.00 0.42
N GLN A 61 25.01 0.81 -0.64
CA GLN A 61 24.99 2.27 -0.55
C GLN A 61 23.68 2.80 0.05
N VAL A 62 22.53 2.27 -0.38
CA VAL A 62 21.22 2.62 0.19
C VAL A 62 21.16 2.25 1.67
N ARG A 63 21.64 1.07 2.05
CA ARG A 63 21.72 0.65 3.46
C ARG A 63 22.64 1.55 4.28
N ALA A 64 23.79 1.95 3.73
CA ALA A 64 24.70 2.88 4.40
C ALA A 64 24.09 4.27 4.58
N ALA A 65 23.43 4.81 3.56
CA ALA A 65 22.71 6.09 3.63
C ALA A 65 21.53 6.03 4.61
N CYS A 66 20.81 4.90 4.66
CA CYS A 66 19.73 4.69 5.63
C CYS A 66 20.23 4.51 7.07
N ARG A 67 21.50 4.11 7.29
CA ARG A 67 22.10 4.01 8.63
C ARG A 67 22.47 5.38 9.20
N THR A 68 22.83 6.35 8.35
CA THR A 68 23.29 7.67 8.78
C THR A 68 22.18 8.72 8.86
N GLN A 69 21.05 8.48 8.20
CA GLN A 69 19.85 9.28 8.43
C GLN A 69 19.13 8.75 9.67
N PRO A 70 18.98 9.54 10.75
CA PRO A 70 17.95 9.24 11.73
C PRO A 70 16.63 9.46 11.00
N ARG A 71 16.09 8.39 10.43
CA ARG A 71 14.67 8.29 10.12
C ARG A 71 13.96 8.63 11.43
N ARG A 72 13.45 9.86 11.55
CA ARG A 72 12.66 10.34 12.69
C ARG A 72 11.28 9.67 12.68
N TYR A 73 11.24 8.34 12.67
CA TYR A 73 10.05 7.54 12.96
C TYR A 73 10.04 7.09 14.44
N THR A 74 10.94 7.63 15.26
CA THR A 74 11.10 7.32 16.70
C THR A 74 10.29 8.23 17.62
N GLN A 75 9.30 8.95 17.09
CA GLN A 75 8.24 9.49 17.93
C GLN A 75 7.06 8.53 17.72
N PRO A 76 6.57 7.81 18.76
CA PRO A 76 5.27 7.16 18.63
C PRO A 76 4.32 8.26 18.18
N SER A 77 3.79 8.12 16.95
CA SER A 77 2.89 9.13 16.38
C SER A 77 1.83 9.45 17.43
N ASP A 78 1.74 10.71 17.83
CA ASP A 78 0.72 11.14 18.78
C ASP A 78 -0.64 10.76 18.20
N ILE A 79 -1.27 9.75 18.81
CA ILE A 79 -2.48 9.14 18.26
C ILE A 79 -3.61 10.15 18.19
N ASP A 80 -3.60 11.13 19.12
CA ASP A 80 -4.54 12.24 19.14
C ASP A 80 -4.39 13.09 17.88
N THR A 81 -3.17 13.50 17.55
CA THR A 81 -2.88 14.25 16.32
C THR A 81 -3.32 13.49 15.07
N LEU A 82 -3.04 12.18 14.99
CA LEU A 82 -3.40 11.35 13.84
C LEU A 82 -4.92 11.24 13.66
N VAL A 83 -5.62 10.92 14.75
CA VAL A 83 -7.09 10.79 14.76
C VAL A 83 -7.75 12.11 14.42
N ILE A 84 -7.37 13.19 15.10
CA ILE A 84 -8.00 14.50 14.93
C ILE A 84 -7.75 15.11 13.55
N THR A 85 -6.56 14.91 12.97
CA THR A 85 -6.28 15.32 11.58
C THR A 85 -7.18 14.57 10.59
N SER A 86 -7.44 13.29 10.86
CA SER A 86 -8.26 12.44 9.98
C SER A 86 -9.76 12.73 10.12
N VAL A 87 -10.22 13.04 11.34
CA VAL A 87 -11.63 13.21 11.69
C VAL A 87 -12.15 14.62 11.42
N ASN A 88 -11.30 15.65 11.50
CA ASN A 88 -11.73 17.05 11.31
C ASN A 88 -11.93 17.45 9.86
N VAL A 89 -11.39 16.72 8.88
CA VAL A 89 -11.63 17.04 7.45
C VAL A 89 -12.93 16.37 7.01
N PRO A 90 -13.88 17.05 6.34
CA PRO A 90 -13.85 18.44 5.85
C PRO A 90 -14.58 19.46 6.74
N PHE A 91 -14.79 19.15 8.02
CA PHE A 91 -15.63 19.97 8.91
C PHE A 91 -14.98 21.33 9.23
N PRO A 92 -15.76 22.43 9.23
CA PRO A 92 -15.24 23.78 9.47
C PRO A 92 -14.87 24.03 10.94
N HIS A 93 -15.50 23.31 11.87
CA HIS A 93 -15.25 23.42 13.31
C HIS A 93 -14.54 22.16 13.80
N PRO A 94 -13.27 22.27 14.23
CA PRO A 94 -12.51 21.11 14.64
C PRO A 94 -13.00 20.59 16.00
N ILE A 95 -13.19 19.27 16.10
CA ILE A 95 -13.33 18.59 17.39
C ILE A 95 -11.93 18.39 18.01
N SER A 96 -11.85 18.47 19.33
CA SER A 96 -10.64 18.10 20.08
C SER A 96 -10.62 16.61 20.40
N ALA A 97 -9.43 16.04 20.64
CA ALA A 97 -9.28 14.65 21.10
C ALA A 97 -10.08 14.39 22.38
N GLU A 98 -10.01 15.31 23.34
CA GLU A 98 -10.74 15.18 24.59
C GLU A 98 -12.25 15.23 24.36
N SER A 99 -12.76 16.15 23.54
CA SER A 99 -14.20 16.24 23.25
C SER A 99 -14.73 15.00 22.51
N LEU A 100 -13.93 14.43 21.60
CA LEU A 100 -14.26 13.18 20.92
C LEU A 100 -14.30 12.02 21.90
N ALA A 101 -13.31 11.91 22.79
CA ALA A 101 -13.26 10.90 23.82
C ALA A 101 -14.42 11.04 24.82
N ASP A 102 -14.73 12.28 25.24
CA ASP A 102 -15.81 12.57 26.18
C ASP A 102 -17.18 12.17 25.64
N ALA A 103 -17.43 12.37 24.34
CA ALA A 103 -18.66 11.94 23.71
C ALA A 103 -18.86 10.40 23.83
N ILE A 104 -17.79 9.63 23.61
CA ILE A 104 -17.81 8.17 23.75
C ILE A 104 -17.94 7.76 25.22
N ARG A 105 -17.20 8.40 26.13
CA ARG A 105 -17.26 8.10 27.58
C ARG A 105 -18.66 8.32 28.15
N ARG A 106 -19.31 9.40 27.73
CA ARG A 106 -20.65 9.81 28.20
C ARG A 106 -21.79 9.09 27.48
N ASP A 107 -21.48 8.29 26.46
CA ASP A 107 -22.48 7.61 25.64
C ASP A 107 -23.45 8.60 24.97
N THR A 108 -22.90 9.66 24.35
CA THR A 108 -23.69 10.73 23.72
C THR A 108 -23.16 11.10 22.35
N VAL A 109 -24.06 11.46 21.44
CA VAL A 109 -23.75 11.98 20.10
C VAL A 109 -24.31 13.40 19.99
N PRO A 110 -23.53 14.44 20.36
CA PRO A 110 -23.94 15.81 20.11
C PRO A 110 -24.11 16.04 18.60
N ALA A 111 -25.22 16.67 18.19
CA ALA A 111 -25.52 16.91 16.77
C ALA A 111 -24.38 17.64 16.02
N VAL A 112 -23.66 18.53 16.70
CA VAL A 112 -22.50 19.25 16.16
C VAL A 112 -21.35 18.31 15.80
N TRP A 113 -21.19 17.20 16.53
CA TRP A 113 -20.09 16.25 16.41
C TRP A 113 -20.48 14.91 15.76
N ALA A 114 -21.75 14.71 15.40
CA ALA A 114 -22.23 13.47 14.79
C ALA A 114 -21.41 13.06 13.56
N GLY A 115 -21.10 14.01 12.66
CA GLY A 115 -20.26 13.76 11.50
C GLY A 115 -18.83 13.34 11.86
N HIS A 116 -18.25 13.93 12.91
CA HIS A 116 -16.91 13.59 13.39
C HIS A 116 -16.88 12.19 13.99
N LEU A 117 -17.87 11.84 14.81
CA LEU A 117 -18.01 10.51 15.41
C LEU A 117 -18.25 9.43 14.36
N GLY A 118 -19.09 9.71 13.36
CA GLY A 118 -19.32 8.83 12.21
C GLY A 118 -18.02 8.57 11.43
N ARG A 119 -17.23 9.62 11.18
CA ARG A 119 -15.93 9.48 10.51
C ARG A 119 -14.90 8.74 11.35
N PHE A 120 -14.84 9.01 12.66
CA PHE A 120 -13.95 8.30 13.59
C PHE A 120 -14.22 6.79 13.57
N LEU A 121 -15.48 6.37 13.71
CA LEU A 121 -15.82 4.95 13.77
C LEU A 121 -15.86 4.29 12.39
N GLY A 122 -16.27 5.03 11.37
CA GLY A 122 -16.46 4.53 10.00
C GLY A 122 -15.18 4.46 9.18
N GLU A 123 -14.26 5.43 9.33
CA GLU A 123 -13.13 5.60 8.39
C GLU A 123 -11.76 5.41 9.04
N VAL A 124 -11.58 5.73 10.33
CA VAL A 124 -10.27 5.63 10.98
C VAL A 124 -9.87 4.15 11.15
N PRO A 125 -8.62 3.73 10.85
CA PRO A 125 -8.21 2.33 10.99
C PRO A 125 -8.48 1.76 12.40
N LEU A 126 -8.95 0.51 12.49
CA LEU A 126 -9.31 -0.14 13.77
C LEU A 126 -8.20 -0.04 14.81
N VAL A 127 -6.95 -0.30 14.42
CA VAL A 127 -5.78 -0.21 15.31
C VAL A 127 -5.63 1.20 15.91
N SER A 128 -5.93 2.24 15.13
CA SER A 128 -5.88 3.63 15.59
C SER A 128 -7.02 3.95 16.55
N ILE A 129 -8.23 3.44 16.29
CA ILE A 129 -9.38 3.56 17.19
C ILE A 129 -9.06 2.94 18.55
N LEU A 130 -8.55 1.70 18.56
CA LEU A 130 -8.21 1.00 19.80
C LEU A 130 -7.11 1.71 20.59
N ARG A 131 -6.02 2.13 19.91
CA ARG A 131 -4.94 2.90 20.56
C ARG A 131 -5.42 4.24 21.12
N PHE A 132 -6.35 4.90 20.43
CA PHE A 132 -6.98 6.12 20.92
C PHE A 132 -7.82 5.83 22.17
N CYS A 133 -8.65 4.78 22.14
CA CYS A 133 -9.45 4.37 23.29
C CYS A 133 -8.58 4.01 24.51
N ASP A 134 -7.50 3.25 24.31
CA ASP A 134 -6.56 2.89 25.38
C ASP A 134 -5.94 4.14 26.01
N ARG A 135 -5.51 5.10 25.19
CA ARG A 135 -4.94 6.37 25.65
C ARG A 135 -5.93 7.22 26.47
N HIS A 136 -7.21 7.19 26.08
CA HIS A 136 -8.28 7.98 26.69
C HIS A 136 -9.07 7.22 27.77
N GLY A 137 -8.63 6.02 28.16
CA GLY A 137 -9.27 5.21 29.20
C GLY A 137 -10.65 4.65 28.81
N ILE A 138 -10.96 4.58 27.52
CA ILE A 138 -12.22 4.04 27.01
C ILE A 138 -12.10 2.53 26.90
N LYS A 139 -12.81 1.80 27.77
CA LYS A 139 -12.79 0.33 27.77
C LYS A 139 -13.62 -0.23 26.60
N ALA A 140 -13.24 -1.42 26.11
CA ALA A 140 -13.95 -2.11 25.03
C ALA A 140 -15.48 -2.25 25.26
N PRO A 141 -15.99 -2.56 26.48
CA PRO A 141 -17.45 -2.60 26.71
C PRO A 141 -18.16 -1.26 26.53
N ALA A 142 -17.51 -0.16 26.91
CA ALA A 142 -18.07 1.18 26.72
C ALA A 142 -18.13 1.53 25.23
N LEU A 143 -17.06 1.25 24.48
CA LEU A 143 -17.01 1.44 23.04
C LEU A 143 -18.04 0.57 22.31
N ALA A 144 -18.15 -0.71 22.68
CA ALA A 144 -19.12 -1.63 22.09
C ALA A 144 -20.58 -1.20 22.33
N ARG A 145 -20.89 -0.72 23.53
CA ARG A 145 -22.20 -0.14 23.85
C ARG A 145 -22.47 1.11 23.00
N PHE A 146 -21.50 2.03 22.92
CA PHE A 146 -21.63 3.26 22.12
C PHE A 146 -21.91 2.95 20.64
N VAL A 147 -21.11 2.06 20.04
CA VAL A 147 -21.27 1.65 18.64
C VAL A 147 -22.64 1.02 18.42
N ARG A 148 -23.09 0.11 19.29
CA ARG A 148 -24.41 -0.53 19.16
C ARG A 148 -25.58 0.45 19.36
N GLY A 149 -25.44 1.39 20.30
CA GLY A 149 -26.48 2.37 20.61
C GLY A 149 -26.68 3.42 19.51
N HIS A 150 -25.60 3.78 18.81
CA HIS A 150 -25.60 4.88 17.85
C HIS A 150 -25.28 4.46 16.40
N SER A 151 -25.21 3.16 16.09
CA SER A 151 -24.87 2.67 14.74
C SER A 151 -25.81 3.20 13.66
N ALA A 152 -27.12 3.23 13.94
CA ALA A 152 -28.13 3.75 13.03
C ALA A 152 -28.04 5.27 12.85
N GLU A 153 -27.83 6.01 13.94
CA GLU A 153 -27.71 7.47 13.95
C GLU A 153 -26.45 7.94 13.20
N LEU A 154 -25.33 7.24 13.39
CA LEU A 154 -24.05 7.55 12.76
C LEU A 154 -23.88 6.89 11.38
N ALA A 155 -24.89 6.16 10.90
CA ALA A 155 -24.89 5.42 9.63
C ALA A 155 -23.62 4.55 9.44
N LEU A 156 -23.16 3.90 10.52
CA LEU A 156 -21.93 3.12 10.51
C LEU A 156 -22.09 1.89 9.60
N ARG A 157 -21.22 1.75 8.60
CA ARG A 157 -21.13 0.53 7.77
C ARG A 157 -19.77 -0.12 7.92
N ARG A 158 -19.49 -0.69 9.09
CA ARG A 158 -18.18 -1.27 9.38
C ARG A 158 -18.26 -2.59 10.17
N PRO A 159 -18.52 -3.71 9.48
CA PRO A 159 -18.68 -5.01 10.14
C PRO A 159 -17.43 -5.47 10.91
N GLU A 160 -16.22 -5.15 10.42
CA GLU A 160 -14.96 -5.52 11.08
C GLU A 160 -14.81 -4.93 12.50
N LEU A 161 -15.30 -3.71 12.72
CA LEU A 161 -15.25 -3.05 14.03
C LEU A 161 -16.22 -3.74 15.00
N GLU A 162 -17.43 -4.04 14.54
CA GLU A 162 -18.44 -4.74 15.33
C GLU A 162 -18.01 -6.17 15.68
N GLU A 163 -17.47 -6.91 14.70
CA GLU A 163 -16.91 -8.25 14.91
C GLU A 163 -15.80 -8.24 15.96
N HIS A 164 -14.85 -7.30 15.84
CA HIS A 164 -13.76 -7.19 16.80
C HIS A 164 -14.26 -6.85 18.22
N LEU A 165 -15.23 -5.95 18.33
CA LEU A 165 -15.84 -5.59 19.62
C LEU A 165 -16.63 -6.77 20.23
N ASN A 166 -17.27 -7.61 19.42
CA ASN A 166 -17.94 -8.82 19.88
C ASN A 166 -16.94 -9.88 20.39
N VAL A 167 -15.74 -9.96 19.81
CA VAL A 167 -14.67 -10.84 20.32
C VAL A 167 -14.14 -10.35 21.67
N LEU A 168 -13.94 -9.04 21.82
CA LEU A 168 -13.43 -8.43 23.05
C LEU A 168 -14.47 -8.42 24.18
N VAL A 169 -15.75 -8.35 23.82
CA VAL A 169 -16.88 -8.30 24.74
C VAL A 169 -17.95 -9.24 24.21
N PRO A 170 -17.82 -10.56 24.47
CA PRO A 170 -18.85 -11.51 24.08
C PRO A 170 -20.16 -11.07 24.73
N ALA A 171 -21.22 -10.95 23.92
CA ALA A 171 -22.54 -10.62 24.42
C ALA A 171 -22.94 -11.67 25.48
N ALA A 172 -23.26 -11.19 26.68
CA ALA A 172 -23.87 -11.99 27.74
C ALA A 172 -25.35 -12.21 27.43
#